data_AF-A0A2P8GEG3-F1
#
_entry.id   AF-A0A2P8GEG3-F1
#
_cell.length_a   1.000
_cell.length_b   1.000
_cell.length_c   1.000
_cell.angle_alpha   90.00
_cell.angle_beta   90.00
_cell.angle_gamma   90.00
#
_symmetry.space_group_name_H-M   'P 1'
#
loop_
_entity.id
_entity.type
_entity.pdbx_description
1 polymer ?
#
loop_
_entity_poly.entity_id
_entity_poly.type
_entity_poly.pdbx_seq_one_letter_code
_entity_poly.pdbx_strand_id
1 'polypeptide(L)'
;MKHILTTAFSLICFFSLAQVPKGAWKSQEPTGSASTLIVADNYMVIASYSIGNKYFERTEGGPFTMNGDKMTYTPEFNSADTAKIGIPIEFTVTVKDDILTLRYEEAMVWMRVDDATSNAPMAGAWHITERDNGQGTLVKIHQEGTRKTLKLLSKTRFQWFAIDPGVKKFYATGGGTYTAKDGKYTENIQFFSKDNNRVGSSLKFDFKLDNGRWDHSGKSSDGKPVHEIWEKIP
;
A
#
# COMPACT_ATOMS: atom_id res chain seq x y z
N MET A 1 -47.94 -42.57 -28.48
CA MET A 1 -47.30 -41.24 -28.58
C MET A 1 -46.11 -41.23 -27.63
N LYS A 2 -44.87 -41.17 -28.13
CA LYS A 2 -43.65 -41.15 -27.31
C LYS A 2 -43.23 -39.70 -27.10
N HIS A 3 -43.22 -39.24 -25.86
CA HIS A 3 -42.69 -37.92 -25.49
C HIS A 3 -41.17 -38.04 -25.38
N ILE A 4 -40.44 -37.29 -26.20
CA ILE A 4 -38.99 -37.12 -26.08
C ILE A 4 -38.77 -35.92 -25.17
N LEU A 5 -38.15 -36.15 -24.02
CA LEU A 5 -37.75 -35.11 -23.07
C LEU A 5 -36.33 -34.67 -23.44
N THR A 6 -36.18 -33.47 -24.01
CA THR A 6 -34.87 -32.87 -24.31
C THR A 6 -34.39 -32.09 -23.09
N THR A 7 -33.41 -32.62 -22.36
CA THR A 7 -32.74 -31.90 -21.27
C THR A 7 -31.67 -31.00 -21.86
N ALA A 8 -31.86 -29.68 -21.81
CA ALA A 8 -30.85 -28.70 -22.19
C ALA A 8 -29.80 -28.60 -21.07
N PHE A 9 -28.55 -28.96 -21.38
CA PHE A 9 -27.41 -28.83 -20.47
C PHE A 9 -26.82 -27.42 -20.64
N SER A 10 -27.19 -26.48 -19.78
CA SER A 10 -26.57 -25.15 -19.75
C SER A 10 -25.15 -25.26 -19.21
N LEU A 11 -24.18 -25.06 -20.10
CA LEU A 11 -22.76 -24.95 -19.75
C LEU A 11 -22.54 -23.61 -19.02
N ILE A 12 -22.54 -23.63 -17.70
CA ILE A 12 -22.17 -22.46 -16.88
C ILE A 12 -20.65 -22.34 -16.92
N CYS A 13 -20.13 -21.49 -17.80
CA CYS A 13 -18.73 -21.06 -17.74
C CYS A 13 -18.54 -20.18 -16.50
N PHE A 14 -18.02 -20.77 -15.43
CA PHE A 14 -17.49 -20.00 -14.31
C PHE A 14 -16.20 -19.31 -14.75
N PHE A 15 -16.30 -18.07 -15.21
CA PHE A 15 -15.13 -17.19 -15.27
C PHE A 15 -14.70 -16.93 -13.83
N SER A 16 -13.64 -17.59 -13.36
CA SER A 16 -12.99 -17.19 -12.11
C SER A 16 -12.31 -15.85 -12.37
N LEU A 17 -12.93 -14.74 -11.95
CA LEU A 17 -12.22 -13.49 -11.83
C LEU A 17 -11.14 -13.70 -10.78
N ALA A 18 -9.86 -13.64 -11.17
CA ALA A 18 -8.81 -13.72 -10.16
C ALA A 18 -8.96 -12.50 -9.24
N GLN A 19 -9.03 -12.78 -7.95
CA GLN A 19 -9.22 -11.72 -6.96
C GLN A 19 -7.91 -10.96 -6.80
N VAL A 20 -8.00 -9.62 -6.75
CA VAL A 20 -6.88 -8.76 -6.35
C VAL A 20 -6.33 -9.29 -5.03
N PRO A 21 -5.00 -9.53 -4.90
CA PRO A 21 -4.40 -10.07 -3.68
C PRO A 21 -4.28 -9.01 -2.58
N LYS A 22 -5.42 -8.40 -2.20
CA LYS A 22 -5.50 -7.33 -1.20
C LYS A 22 -4.92 -7.78 0.14
N GLY A 23 -4.40 -6.81 0.89
CA GLY A 23 -3.84 -7.01 2.22
C GLY A 23 -2.33 -6.77 2.27
N ALA A 24 -1.72 -7.31 3.32
CA ALA A 24 -0.27 -7.25 3.50
C ALA A 24 0.35 -8.63 3.36
N TRP A 25 1.55 -8.64 2.81
CA TRP A 25 2.35 -9.82 2.57
C TRP A 25 3.79 -9.56 3.00
N LYS A 26 4.52 -10.62 3.33
CA LYS A 26 5.92 -10.55 3.74
C LYS A 26 6.78 -11.53 2.97
N SER A 27 8.03 -11.15 2.75
CA SER A 27 9.08 -12.01 2.23
C SER A 27 10.41 -11.64 2.89
N GLN A 28 11.49 -12.30 2.49
CA GLN A 28 12.83 -11.98 2.94
C GLN A 28 13.74 -11.85 1.72
N GLU A 29 14.56 -10.80 1.72
CA GLU A 29 15.58 -10.58 0.69
C GLU A 29 16.77 -11.53 0.90
N PRO A 30 17.52 -11.87 -0.17
CA PRO A 30 18.79 -12.60 -0.04
C PRO A 30 19.81 -11.89 0.86
N THR A 31 19.71 -10.56 0.97
CA THR A 31 20.53 -9.73 1.88
C THR A 31 20.19 -9.94 3.36
N GLY A 32 19.11 -10.65 3.67
CA GLY A 32 18.59 -10.88 5.01
C GLY A 32 17.53 -9.86 5.46
N SER A 33 17.32 -8.77 4.72
CA SER A 33 16.28 -7.77 5.00
C SER A 33 14.88 -8.39 4.92
N ALA A 34 13.99 -7.95 5.80
CA ALA A 34 12.57 -8.27 5.68
C ALA A 34 11.94 -7.38 4.60
N SER A 35 11.02 -7.95 3.83
CA SER A 35 10.25 -7.23 2.82
C SER A 35 8.77 -7.27 3.17
N THR A 36 8.10 -6.12 3.04
CA THR A 36 6.64 -5.99 3.17
C THR A 36 6.06 -5.52 1.84
N LEU A 37 5.03 -6.20 1.38
CA LEU A 37 4.19 -5.80 0.26
C LEU A 37 2.80 -5.45 0.80
N ILE A 38 2.31 -4.25 0.50
CA ILE A 38 0.91 -3.85 0.75
C ILE A 38 0.22 -3.71 -0.60
N VAL A 39 -0.89 -4.41 -0.77
CA VAL A 39 -1.80 -4.29 -1.92
C VAL A 39 -3.12 -3.72 -1.40
N ALA A 40 -3.44 -2.51 -1.83
CA ALA A 40 -4.65 -1.81 -1.44
C ALA A 40 -5.28 -1.14 -2.65
N ASP A 41 -6.58 -1.39 -2.84
CA ASP A 41 -7.33 -0.95 -4.02
C ASP A 41 -6.61 -1.38 -5.31
N ASN A 42 -6.17 -0.44 -6.16
CA ASN A 42 -5.42 -0.71 -7.39
C ASN A 42 -3.96 -0.26 -7.31
N TYR A 43 -3.38 -0.24 -6.11
CA TYR A 43 -2.01 0.22 -5.87
C TYR A 43 -1.25 -0.79 -5.01
N MET A 44 0.03 -0.99 -5.32
CA MET A 44 0.93 -1.80 -4.51
C MET A 44 2.17 -1.02 -4.10
N VAL A 45 2.69 -1.34 -2.91
CA VAL A 45 3.96 -0.81 -2.43
C VAL A 45 4.77 -1.90 -1.75
N ILE A 46 6.07 -1.91 -2.04
CA ILE A 46 7.06 -2.80 -1.45
C ILE A 46 8.07 -1.96 -0.68
N ALA A 47 8.45 -2.41 0.51
CA ALA A 47 9.58 -1.90 1.26
C ALA A 47 10.43 -3.04 1.82
N SER A 48 11.75 -2.93 1.66
CA SER A 48 12.75 -3.85 2.22
C SER A 48 13.58 -3.13 3.29
N TYR A 49 13.71 -3.73 4.47
CA TYR A 49 14.33 -3.11 5.63
C TYR A 49 14.76 -4.13 6.69
N SER A 50 15.61 -3.71 7.62
CA SER A 50 15.97 -4.46 8.83
C SER A 50 15.62 -3.64 10.07
N ILE A 51 14.72 -4.17 10.90
CA ILE A 51 14.32 -3.54 12.17
C ILE A 51 15.50 -3.58 13.16
N GLY A 52 16.16 -4.74 13.29
CA GLY A 52 17.27 -4.93 14.23
C GLY A 52 18.47 -4.03 13.92
N ASN A 53 18.80 -3.87 12.64
CA ASN A 53 19.90 -3.00 12.20
C ASN A 53 19.47 -1.55 11.99
N LYS A 54 18.17 -1.23 12.19
CA LYS A 54 17.57 0.06 11.84
C LYS A 54 18.00 0.51 10.45
N TYR A 55 17.85 -0.37 9.46
CA TYR A 55 18.32 -0.13 8.10
C TYR A 55 17.14 -0.15 7.13
N PHE A 56 17.06 0.86 6.28
CA PHE A 56 16.14 0.91 5.15
C PHE A 56 16.93 0.59 3.89
N GLU A 57 16.52 -0.46 3.16
CA GLU A 57 17.21 -0.90 1.96
C GLU A 57 16.64 -0.24 0.71
N ARG A 58 15.34 -0.44 0.44
CA ARG A 58 14.68 0.11 -0.75
C ARG A 58 13.17 0.13 -0.61
N THR A 59 12.53 0.87 -1.51
CA THR A 59 11.09 0.83 -1.73
C THR A 59 10.75 1.05 -3.20
N GLU A 60 9.64 0.47 -3.64
CA GLU A 60 9.01 0.79 -4.91
C GLU A 60 7.50 0.64 -4.81
N GLY A 61 6.79 1.26 -5.73
CA GLY A 61 5.34 1.16 -5.76
C GLY A 61 4.74 1.89 -6.95
N GLY A 62 3.47 1.62 -7.17
CA GLY A 62 2.76 2.07 -8.35
C GLY A 62 1.37 1.43 -8.46
N PRO A 63 0.53 1.99 -9.35
CA PRO A 63 -0.75 1.40 -9.69
C PRO A 63 -0.57 0.08 -10.44
N PHE A 64 -1.61 -0.74 -10.40
CA PHE A 64 -1.73 -1.92 -11.23
C PHE A 64 -3.17 -2.10 -11.74
N THR A 65 -3.33 -2.90 -12.78
CA THR A 65 -4.63 -3.42 -13.25
C THR A 65 -4.61 -4.94 -13.25
N MET A 66 -5.78 -5.57 -13.13
CA MET A 66 -5.96 -7.02 -13.20
C MET A 66 -6.74 -7.41 -14.46
N ASN A 67 -6.27 -8.45 -15.16
CA ASN A 67 -7.01 -9.14 -16.21
C ASN A 67 -6.86 -10.66 -16.01
N GLY A 68 -7.89 -11.29 -15.44
CA GLY A 68 -7.74 -12.65 -14.94
C GLY A 68 -6.61 -12.70 -13.91
N ASP A 69 -5.70 -13.66 -14.05
CA ASP A 69 -4.51 -13.82 -13.20
C ASP A 69 -3.33 -12.90 -13.57
N LYS A 70 -3.49 -12.04 -14.57
CA LYS A 70 -2.45 -11.11 -15.00
C LYS A 70 -2.58 -9.77 -14.29
N MET A 71 -1.51 -9.36 -13.61
CA MET A 71 -1.37 -8.03 -13.01
C MET A 71 -0.40 -7.20 -13.84
N THR A 72 -0.87 -6.12 -14.46
CA THR A 72 0.01 -5.14 -15.10
C THR A 72 0.34 -4.05 -14.08
N TYR A 73 1.55 -4.07 -13.54
CA TYR A 73 2.07 -3.11 -12.56
C TYR A 73 2.96 -2.08 -13.24
N THR A 74 2.73 -0.80 -12.97
CA THR A 74 3.55 0.30 -13.52
C THR A 74 4.17 1.08 -12.37
N PRO A 75 5.48 0.94 -12.09
CA PRO A 75 6.13 1.66 -11.01
C PRO A 75 6.06 3.18 -11.20
N GLU A 76 5.58 3.89 -10.19
CA GLU A 76 5.61 5.36 -10.12
C GLU A 76 6.86 5.87 -9.39
N PHE A 77 7.48 5.00 -8.59
CA PHE A 77 8.75 5.24 -7.95
C PHE A 77 9.47 3.92 -7.72
N ASN A 78 10.80 3.99 -7.74
CA ASN A 78 11.68 2.94 -7.28
C ASN A 78 12.92 3.64 -6.71
N SER A 79 13.20 3.43 -5.42
CA SER A 79 14.28 4.14 -4.73
C SER A 79 15.67 3.62 -5.08
N ALA A 80 15.77 2.42 -5.66
CA ALA A 80 17.01 1.78 -6.04
C ALA A 80 17.38 2.00 -7.51
N ASP A 81 16.38 2.06 -8.40
CA ASP A 81 16.59 2.19 -9.84
C ASP A 81 15.48 3.00 -10.52
N THR A 82 15.79 4.25 -10.87
CA THR A 82 14.84 5.17 -11.52
C THR A 82 14.55 4.80 -12.98
N ALA A 83 15.35 3.94 -13.62
CA ALA A 83 15.11 3.50 -14.99
C ALA A 83 13.81 2.69 -15.11
N LYS A 84 13.39 2.02 -14.02
CA LYS A 84 12.15 1.22 -13.96
C LYS A 84 10.87 2.05 -13.90
N ILE A 85 10.96 3.33 -13.54
CA ILE A 85 9.77 4.19 -13.36
C ILE A 85 9.08 4.43 -14.70
N GLY A 86 7.78 4.12 -14.74
CA GLY A 86 6.91 4.23 -15.91
C GLY A 86 6.96 3.04 -16.87
N ILE A 87 7.77 2.00 -16.59
CA ILE A 87 7.87 0.82 -17.43
C ILE A 87 6.98 -0.29 -16.86
N PRO A 88 5.89 -0.68 -17.56
CA PRO A 88 4.97 -1.69 -17.05
C PRO A 88 5.63 -3.07 -17.00
N ILE A 89 5.31 -3.83 -15.96
CA ILE A 89 5.69 -5.24 -15.76
C ILE A 89 4.41 -6.03 -15.63
N GLU A 90 4.30 -7.14 -16.34
CA GLU A 90 3.18 -8.07 -16.20
C GLU A 90 3.58 -9.26 -15.30
N PHE A 91 2.88 -9.41 -14.18
CA PHE A 91 3.00 -10.58 -13.33
C PHE A 91 1.85 -11.55 -13.59
N THR A 92 2.15 -12.84 -13.58
CA THR A 92 1.13 -13.88 -13.33
C THR A 92 0.99 -14.04 -11.82
N VAL A 93 -0.22 -13.81 -11.31
CA VAL A 93 -0.56 -13.79 -9.89
C VAL A 93 -1.20 -15.11 -9.50
N THR A 94 -0.69 -15.73 -8.45
CA THR A 94 -1.33 -16.91 -7.84
C THR A 94 -1.39 -16.73 -6.34
N VAL A 95 -2.55 -17.00 -5.76
CA VAL A 95 -2.74 -17.06 -4.30
C VAL A 95 -3.24 -18.44 -3.94
N LYS A 96 -2.47 -19.18 -3.13
CA LYS A 96 -2.84 -20.50 -2.63
C LYS A 96 -2.28 -20.68 -1.22
N ASP A 97 -3.09 -21.17 -0.29
CA ASP A 97 -2.67 -21.50 1.09
C ASP A 97 -1.88 -20.37 1.77
N ASP A 98 -2.40 -19.13 1.67
CA ASP A 98 -1.77 -17.90 2.19
C ASP A 98 -0.39 -17.56 1.62
N ILE A 99 -0.05 -18.15 0.46
CA ILE A 99 1.14 -17.81 -0.32
C ILE A 99 0.71 -17.08 -1.59
N LEU A 100 1.21 -15.85 -1.74
CA LEU A 100 1.15 -15.08 -2.98
C LEU A 100 2.42 -15.33 -3.79
N THR A 101 2.25 -15.67 -5.06
CA THR A 101 3.33 -15.72 -6.04
C THR A 101 3.08 -14.67 -7.12
N LEU A 102 4.05 -13.77 -7.31
CA LEU A 102 4.12 -12.86 -8.46
C LEU A 102 5.21 -13.37 -9.40
N ARG A 103 4.81 -13.93 -10.55
CA ARG A 103 5.75 -14.49 -11.52
C ARG A 103 5.93 -13.57 -12.70
N TYR A 104 7.17 -13.14 -12.92
CA TYR A 104 7.64 -12.50 -14.15
C TYR A 104 8.73 -13.41 -14.75
N GLU A 105 9.99 -12.96 -14.86
CA GLU A 105 11.15 -13.82 -15.18
C GLU A 105 11.41 -14.84 -14.06
N GLU A 106 11.42 -14.37 -12.82
CA GLU A 106 11.52 -15.18 -11.62
C GLU A 106 10.23 -15.09 -10.79
N ALA A 107 10.05 -16.03 -9.88
CA ALA A 107 8.91 -16.04 -8.97
C ALA A 107 9.25 -15.31 -7.67
N MET A 108 8.53 -14.24 -7.38
CA MET A 108 8.57 -13.59 -6.06
C MET A 108 7.50 -14.23 -5.18
N VAL A 109 7.91 -14.82 -4.07
CA VAL A 109 7.04 -15.55 -3.14
C VAL A 109 6.84 -14.76 -1.87
N TRP A 110 5.58 -14.58 -1.47
CA TRP A 110 5.18 -13.79 -0.32
C TRP A 110 4.23 -14.59 0.56
N MET A 111 4.43 -14.51 1.88
CA MET A 111 3.54 -15.10 2.88
C MET A 111 2.52 -14.05 3.33
N ARG A 112 1.26 -14.43 3.51
CA ARG A 112 0.22 -13.52 3.99
C ARG A 112 0.54 -13.02 5.39
N VAL A 113 0.23 -11.74 5.62
CA VAL A 113 0.23 -11.08 6.93
C VAL A 113 -1.19 -10.76 7.36
N ASP A 114 -1.97 -10.16 6.46
CA ASP A 114 -3.40 -9.92 6.60
C ASP A 114 -4.07 -9.85 5.22
N ASP A 115 -5.39 -9.98 5.17
CA ASP A 115 -6.19 -10.05 3.94
C ASP A 115 -7.03 -8.79 3.67
N ALA A 116 -7.01 -7.82 4.59
CA ALA A 116 -7.84 -6.61 4.58
C ALA A 116 -9.36 -6.83 4.33
N THR A 117 -9.91 -8.04 4.54
CA THR A 117 -11.30 -8.36 4.17
C THR A 117 -12.32 -8.10 5.28
N SER A 118 -11.91 -8.07 6.55
CA SER A 118 -12.81 -7.96 7.70
C SER A 118 -12.36 -6.93 8.73
N ASN A 119 -13.25 -5.95 8.98
CA ASN A 119 -13.11 -4.88 9.99
C ASN A 119 -11.80 -4.07 9.87
N ALA A 120 -11.56 -3.50 8.69
CA ALA A 120 -10.39 -2.66 8.40
C ALA A 120 -10.81 -1.34 7.72
N PRO A 121 -11.52 -0.43 8.43
CA PRO A 121 -12.08 0.79 7.84
C PRO A 121 -11.01 1.72 7.23
N MET A 122 -9.79 1.65 7.77
CA MET A 122 -8.63 2.41 7.31
C MET A 122 -7.91 1.77 6.11
N ALA A 123 -8.18 0.50 5.78
CA ALA A 123 -7.51 -0.17 4.68
C ALA A 123 -7.89 0.47 3.33
N GLY A 124 -6.88 0.72 2.51
CA GLY A 124 -7.02 1.41 1.23
C GLY A 124 -5.81 2.25 0.87
N ALA A 125 -5.87 2.85 -0.31
CA ALA A 125 -4.95 3.89 -0.74
C ALA A 125 -5.53 5.28 -0.40
N TRP A 126 -4.70 6.14 0.17
CA TRP A 126 -5.09 7.47 0.63
C TRP A 126 -4.16 8.53 0.05
N HIS A 127 -4.72 9.67 -0.32
CA HIS A 127 -3.99 10.82 -0.82
C HIS A 127 -4.14 12.00 0.14
N ILE A 128 -3.04 12.65 0.51
CA ILE A 128 -3.13 13.88 1.30
C ILE A 128 -3.69 15.03 0.45
N THR A 129 -4.74 15.67 0.95
CA THR A 129 -5.45 16.75 0.24
C THR A 129 -5.36 18.09 0.94
N GLU A 130 -5.17 18.10 2.26
CA GLU A 130 -4.97 19.31 3.05
C GLU A 130 -3.91 19.08 4.14
N ARG A 131 -3.24 20.15 4.55
CA ARG A 131 -2.30 20.15 5.69
C ARG A 131 -2.31 21.49 6.40
N ASP A 132 -1.94 21.49 7.67
CA ASP A 132 -1.70 22.72 8.43
C ASP A 132 -0.57 23.55 7.81
N ASN A 133 -0.76 24.86 7.74
CA ASN A 133 0.24 25.81 7.24
C ASN A 133 1.35 26.16 8.26
N GLY A 134 1.27 25.61 9.48
CA GLY A 134 2.13 25.92 10.62
C GLY A 134 1.56 27.00 11.53
N GLN A 135 0.41 27.59 11.19
CA GLN A 135 -0.30 28.59 11.98
C GLN A 135 -1.64 28.07 12.54
N GLY A 136 -1.94 26.78 12.38
CA GLY A 136 -3.20 26.19 12.88
C GLY A 136 -4.31 26.14 11.83
N THR A 137 -4.03 26.50 10.57
CA THR A 137 -5.04 26.54 9.50
C THR A 137 -4.75 25.47 8.46
N LEU A 138 -5.74 24.61 8.20
CA LEU A 138 -5.71 23.68 7.09
C LEU A 138 -5.76 24.43 5.76
N VAL A 139 -4.81 24.11 4.88
CA VAL A 139 -4.77 24.60 3.50
C VAL A 139 -4.76 23.43 2.53
N LYS A 140 -5.43 23.60 1.40
CA LYS A 140 -5.43 22.61 0.32
C LYS A 140 -4.02 22.45 -0.25
N ILE A 141 -3.62 21.21 -0.48
CA ILE A 141 -2.42 20.85 -1.23
C ILE A 141 -2.81 20.82 -2.71
N HIS A 142 -2.07 21.54 -3.54
CA HIS A 142 -2.28 21.51 -4.98
C HIS A 142 -2.12 20.08 -5.51
N GLN A 143 -3.16 19.59 -6.18
CA GLN A 143 -3.22 18.25 -6.77
C GLN A 143 -2.84 18.27 -8.27
N GLU A 144 -2.47 19.45 -8.77
CA GLU A 144 -2.03 19.65 -10.14
C GLU A 144 -0.56 19.23 -10.29
N GLY A 145 -0.25 18.51 -11.37
CA GLY A 145 1.08 17.97 -11.63
C GLY A 145 1.27 16.53 -11.16
N THR A 146 2.53 16.11 -11.06
CA THR A 146 2.90 14.71 -10.84
C THR A 146 3.31 14.40 -9.40
N ARG A 147 3.68 15.42 -8.62
CA ARG A 147 4.07 15.23 -7.22
C ARG A 147 2.86 14.82 -6.38
N LYS A 148 3.03 13.78 -5.57
CA LYS A 148 1.99 13.26 -4.67
C LYS A 148 2.58 12.63 -3.42
N THR A 149 1.78 12.63 -2.36
CA THR A 149 2.09 11.91 -1.13
C THR A 149 0.93 10.98 -0.82
N LEU A 150 1.17 9.68 -0.90
CA LEU A 150 0.16 8.67 -0.66
C LEU A 150 0.45 7.92 0.63
N LYS A 151 -0.58 7.31 1.21
CA LYS A 151 -0.48 6.33 2.28
C LYS A 151 -1.28 5.10 1.90
N LEU A 152 -0.64 3.94 1.88
CA LEU A 152 -1.27 2.65 1.66
C LEU A 152 -1.41 1.92 2.99
N LEU A 153 -2.61 1.42 3.28
CA LEU A 153 -2.91 0.68 4.49
C LEU A 153 -3.54 -0.67 4.14
N SER A 154 -3.00 -1.72 4.73
CA SER A 154 -3.70 -3.00 4.90
C SER A 154 -4.50 -2.97 6.20
N LYS A 155 -4.90 -4.14 6.74
CA LYS A 155 -5.50 -4.19 8.09
C LYS A 155 -4.51 -3.83 9.19
N THR A 156 -3.24 -4.23 9.05
CA THR A 156 -2.25 -4.11 10.14
C THR A 156 -0.97 -3.41 9.73
N ARG A 157 -0.78 -3.12 8.44
CA ARG A 157 0.40 -2.43 7.91
C ARG A 157 0.04 -1.11 7.28
N PHE A 158 0.94 -0.16 7.39
CA PHE A 158 0.86 1.09 6.68
C PHE A 158 2.22 1.43 6.07
N GLN A 159 2.17 2.18 4.97
CA GLN A 159 3.34 2.84 4.42
C GLN A 159 2.89 4.14 3.75
N TRP A 160 3.50 5.25 4.14
CA TRP A 160 3.36 6.52 3.41
C TRP A 160 4.58 6.77 2.55
N PHE A 161 4.42 7.44 1.42
CA PHE A 161 5.50 7.80 0.53
C PHE A 161 5.21 9.11 -0.19
N ALA A 162 6.24 9.94 -0.31
CA ALA A 162 6.23 11.18 -1.06
C ALA A 162 7.09 11.03 -2.32
N ILE A 163 6.48 11.24 -3.49
CA ILE A 163 7.07 10.95 -4.81
C ILE A 163 6.70 12.03 -5.83
N ASP A 164 7.44 12.06 -6.93
CA ASP A 164 7.09 12.78 -8.15
C ASP A 164 7.47 11.90 -9.35
N PRO A 165 6.50 11.14 -9.90
CA PRO A 165 6.76 10.24 -11.02
C PRO A 165 7.16 10.98 -12.30
N GLY A 166 6.70 12.23 -12.48
CA GLY A 166 6.97 13.03 -13.68
C GLY A 166 8.45 13.38 -13.84
N VAL A 167 9.15 13.59 -12.72
CA VAL A 167 10.61 13.76 -12.70
C VAL A 167 11.34 12.57 -12.08
N LYS A 168 10.67 11.41 -11.98
CA LYS A 168 11.21 10.15 -11.47
C LYS A 168 11.88 10.27 -10.09
N LYS A 169 11.30 11.08 -9.19
CA LYS A 169 11.89 11.42 -7.90
C LYS A 169 11.16 10.74 -6.74
N PHE A 170 11.92 10.03 -5.93
CA PHE A 170 11.51 9.54 -4.62
C PHE A 170 12.01 10.52 -3.54
N TYR A 171 11.12 11.03 -2.69
CA TYR A 171 11.49 11.97 -1.63
C TYR A 171 11.70 11.27 -0.30
N ALA A 172 10.72 10.51 0.19
CA ALA A 172 10.79 9.81 1.47
C ALA A 172 9.67 8.77 1.61
N THR A 173 9.88 7.77 2.46
CA THR A 173 8.84 6.84 2.93
C THR A 173 9.06 6.48 4.39
N GLY A 174 7.97 6.19 5.09
CA GLY A 174 7.98 5.54 6.39
C GLY A 174 6.84 4.54 6.49
N GLY A 175 7.03 3.51 7.29
CA GLY A 175 6.01 2.47 7.44
C GLY A 175 6.30 1.51 8.57
N GLY A 176 5.35 0.59 8.75
CA GLY A 176 5.38 -0.42 9.79
C GLY A 176 3.98 -0.92 10.11
N THR A 177 3.67 -1.02 11.40
CA THR A 177 2.35 -1.48 11.86
C THR A 177 1.52 -0.34 12.40
N TYR A 178 0.19 -0.48 12.37
CA TYR A 178 -0.68 0.51 13.00
C TYR A 178 -1.87 -0.13 13.73
N THR A 179 -2.49 0.67 14.59
CA THR A 179 -3.82 0.39 15.16
C THR A 179 -4.70 1.62 15.04
N ALA A 180 -5.97 1.44 14.72
CA ALA A 180 -6.98 2.49 14.68
C ALA A 180 -8.17 2.08 15.56
N LYS A 181 -8.27 2.64 16.76
CA LYS A 181 -9.34 2.32 17.74
C LYS A 181 -9.63 3.51 18.63
N ASP A 182 -10.88 3.65 19.07
CA ASP A 182 -11.28 4.66 20.06
C ASP A 182 -10.85 6.10 19.68
N GLY A 183 -10.94 6.46 18.39
CA GLY A 183 -10.50 7.76 17.87
C GLY A 183 -8.98 7.99 17.86
N LYS A 184 -8.18 6.97 18.20
CA LYS A 184 -6.72 7.03 18.17
C LYS A 184 -6.12 6.14 17.07
N TYR A 185 -5.25 6.73 16.28
CA TYR A 185 -4.45 6.06 15.26
C TYR A 185 -2.99 6.06 15.73
N THR A 186 -2.42 4.87 15.91
CA THR A 186 -1.05 4.70 16.42
C THR A 186 -0.20 3.99 15.38
N GLU A 187 0.89 4.62 14.96
CA GLU A 187 1.89 4.06 14.05
C GLU A 187 3.10 3.55 14.85
N ASN A 188 3.53 2.32 14.61
CA ASN A 188 4.80 1.80 15.10
C ASN A 188 5.78 1.72 13.93
N ILE A 189 6.83 2.56 13.99
CA ILE A 189 7.75 2.77 12.89
C ILE A 189 8.73 1.60 12.80
N GLN A 190 8.69 0.86 11.70
CA GLN A 190 9.60 -0.25 11.41
C GLN A 190 10.70 0.14 10.42
N PHE A 191 10.43 1.14 9.57
CA PHE A 191 11.41 1.72 8.66
C PHE A 191 11.09 3.19 8.39
N PHE A 192 12.14 3.97 8.13
CA PHE A 192 12.01 5.35 7.69
C PHE A 192 13.22 5.74 6.83
N SER A 193 13.00 6.15 5.58
CA SER A 193 14.07 6.29 4.59
C SER A 193 14.98 7.50 4.79
N LYS A 194 14.61 8.43 5.67
CA LYS A 194 15.36 9.68 5.92
C LYS A 194 16.05 9.73 7.29
N ASP A 195 15.55 8.99 8.28
CA ASP A 195 16.09 9.01 9.63
C ASP A 195 15.83 7.67 10.33
N ASN A 196 16.85 6.82 10.32
CA ASN A 196 16.78 5.48 10.90
C ASN A 196 16.61 5.50 12.42
N ASN A 197 16.89 6.63 13.11
CA ASN A 197 16.67 6.74 14.55
C ASN A 197 15.19 6.68 14.94
N ARG A 198 14.28 6.81 13.97
CA ARG A 198 12.83 6.70 14.19
C ARG A 198 12.35 5.25 14.30
N VAL A 199 13.15 4.27 13.85
CA VAL A 199 12.79 2.85 13.96
C VAL A 199 12.63 2.45 15.44
N GLY A 200 11.48 1.85 15.76
CA GLY A 200 11.08 1.46 17.10
C GLY A 200 10.27 2.51 17.87
N SER A 201 10.08 3.71 17.31
CA SER A 201 9.19 4.72 17.92
C SER A 201 7.72 4.42 17.62
N SER A 202 6.84 4.88 18.52
CA SER A 202 5.39 4.86 18.34
C SER A 202 4.86 6.30 18.28
N LEU A 203 4.15 6.63 17.21
CA LEU A 203 3.51 7.93 17.01
C LEU A 203 2.00 7.77 17.23
N LYS A 204 1.41 8.66 18.02
CA LYS A 204 -0.01 8.63 18.35
C LYS A 204 -0.68 9.87 17.80
N PHE A 205 -1.79 9.64 17.12
CA PHE A 205 -2.59 10.66 16.47
C PHE A 205 -4.05 10.49 16.85
N ASP A 206 -4.75 11.61 16.95
CA ASP A 206 -6.20 11.66 16.83
C ASP A 206 -6.59 11.37 15.39
N PHE A 207 -7.67 10.60 15.20
CA PHE A 207 -8.24 10.40 13.88
C PHE A 207 -9.77 10.40 13.89
N LYS A 208 -10.34 10.90 12.79
CA LYS A 208 -11.75 10.75 12.47
C LYS A 208 -11.88 10.34 11.00
N LEU A 209 -12.68 9.32 10.74
CA LEU A 209 -13.00 8.87 9.40
C LEU A 209 -14.47 9.15 9.10
N ASP A 210 -14.73 9.86 8.00
CA ASP A 210 -16.08 10.20 7.54
C ASP A 210 -16.13 10.15 6.01
N ASN A 211 -16.91 9.23 5.45
CA ASN A 211 -17.14 9.09 3.99
C ASN A 211 -15.88 9.16 3.12
N GLY A 212 -14.83 8.40 3.46
CA GLY A 212 -13.58 8.39 2.69
C GLY A 212 -12.68 9.59 2.93
N ARG A 213 -13.01 10.46 3.89
CA ARG A 213 -12.18 11.55 4.38
C ARG A 213 -11.64 11.22 5.77
N TRP A 214 -10.33 11.21 5.91
CA TRP A 214 -9.61 10.93 7.13
C TRP A 214 -8.95 12.22 7.64
N ASP A 215 -9.44 12.71 8.77
CA ASP A 215 -8.83 13.78 9.55
C ASP A 215 -7.80 13.17 10.51
N HIS A 216 -6.55 13.64 10.41
CA HIS A 216 -5.39 13.10 11.11
C HIS A 216 -4.65 14.22 11.82
N SER A 217 -4.56 14.19 13.15
CA SER A 217 -3.86 15.23 13.91
C SER A 217 -3.08 14.70 15.10
N GLY A 218 -2.03 15.39 15.50
CA GLY A 218 -1.19 14.99 16.62
C GLY A 218 0.19 15.62 16.55
N LYS A 219 1.22 14.83 16.88
CA LYS A 219 2.63 15.25 16.81
C LYS A 219 3.43 14.31 15.93
N SER A 220 4.27 14.89 15.08
CA SER A 220 5.30 14.17 14.34
C SER A 220 6.35 13.57 15.29
N SER A 221 7.24 12.75 14.73
CA SER A 221 8.35 12.18 15.49
C SER A 221 9.32 13.23 16.06
N ASP A 222 9.47 14.39 15.42
CA ASP A 222 10.26 15.52 15.94
C ASP A 222 9.46 16.45 16.88
N GLY A 223 8.24 16.05 17.26
CA GLY A 223 7.43 16.73 18.27
C GLY A 223 6.63 17.93 17.75
N LYS A 224 6.67 18.20 16.44
CA LYS A 224 5.92 19.29 15.82
C LYS A 224 4.45 18.93 15.65
N PRO A 225 3.51 19.89 15.74
CA PRO A 225 2.12 19.66 15.40
C PRO A 225 1.98 19.13 13.97
N VAL A 226 1.12 18.15 13.80
CA VAL A 226 0.68 17.61 12.51
C VAL A 226 -0.83 17.70 12.50
N HIS A 227 -1.38 18.23 11.41
CA HIS A 227 -2.80 18.15 11.10
C HIS A 227 -2.93 18.06 9.58
N GLU A 228 -3.46 16.93 9.13
CA GLU A 228 -3.50 16.52 7.74
C GLU A 228 -4.85 15.93 7.42
N ILE A 229 -5.29 16.14 6.19
CA ILE A 229 -6.50 15.54 5.65
C ILE A 229 -6.09 14.60 4.53
N TRP A 230 -6.60 13.39 4.63
CA TRP A 230 -6.38 12.33 3.66
C TRP A 230 -7.71 11.91 3.05
N GLU A 231 -7.77 11.80 1.73
CA GLU A 231 -8.93 11.30 1.01
C GLU A 231 -8.62 9.95 0.38
N LYS A 232 -9.59 9.04 0.46
CA LYS A 232 -9.46 7.69 -0.11
C LYS A 232 -9.42 7.79 -1.63
N ILE A 233 -8.47 7.09 -2.24
CA ILE A 233 -8.40 6.96 -3.69
C ILE A 233 -9.52 5.99 -4.12
N PRO A 234 -10.39 6.37 -5.07
CA PRO A 234 -11.48 5.52 -5.56
C PRO A 234 -11.02 4.21 -6.21
#